data_AF-A0A3C0K756-F1
#
_entry.id   AF-A0A3C0K756-F1
#
_cell.length_a   1.000
_cell.length_b   1.000
_cell.length_c   1.000
_cell.angle_alpha   90.00
_cell.angle_beta   90.00
_cell.angle_gamma   90.00
#
_symmetry.space_group_name_H-M   'P 1'
#
loop_
_entity.id
_entity.type
_entity.pdbx_description
1 polymer ?
#
loop_
_entity_poly.entity_id
_entity_poly.type
_entity_poly.pdbx_seq_one_letter_code
_entity_poly.pdbx_strand_id
1 'polypeptide(L)' 'MMTRTAFETLDLECRRFDVEAEITAKLVLAGFTIYECPIHYDARYDNKKLSPMDGLPTLRALIKYRFFV' A
#
# COMPACT_ATOMS: atom_id res chain seq x y z
N MET A 1 6.20 -10.02 -3.51
CA MET A 1 5.35 -11.24 -3.42
C MET A 1 5.14 -11.56 -1.95
N MET A 2 3.91 -11.85 -1.53
CA MET A 2 3.59 -12.24 -0.14
C MET A 2 3.15 -13.70 -0.09
N THR A 3 3.26 -14.34 1.07
CA THR A 3 2.78 -15.71 1.27
C THR A 3 1.25 -15.73 1.41
N ARG A 4 0.63 -16.89 1.16
CA ARG A 4 -0.81 -17.07 1.35
C ARG A 4 -1.25 -16.73 2.77
N THR A 5 -0.49 -17.16 3.78
CA THR A 5 -0.77 -16.87 5.18
C THR A 5 -0.78 -15.38 5.48
N ALA A 6 0.18 -14.62 4.93
CA ALA A 6 0.18 -13.17 5.08
C ALA A 6 -1.04 -12.53 4.39
N PHE A 7 -1.40 -13.01 3.19
CA PHE A 7 -2.57 -12.51 2.47
C PHE A 7 -3.89 -12.77 3.21
N GLU A 8 -4.06 -13.96 3.79
CA GLU A 8 -5.27 -14.34 4.53
C GLU A 8 -5.48 -13.53 5.82
N THR A 9 -4.44 -12.87 6.34
CA THR A 9 -4.58 -11.93 7.47
C THR A 9 -5.09 -10.54 7.07
N LEU A 10 -5.16 -10.24 5.77
CA LEU A 10 -5.54 -8.91 5.28
C LEU A 10 -7.05 -8.81 5.09
N ASP A 11 -7.71 -8.08 6.00
CA ASP A 11 -9.12 -7.68 5.86
C ASP A 11 -9.23 -6.31 5.18
N LEU A 12 -8.98 -6.21 3.87
CA LEU A 12 -8.81 -4.93 3.17
C LEU A 12 -10.11 -4.12 3.07
N GLU A 13 -10.08 -2.85 3.50
CA GLU A 13 -11.21 -1.92 3.48
C GLU A 13 -11.08 -0.81 2.41
N CYS A 14 -9.87 -0.55 1.94
CA CYS A 14 -9.50 0.50 1.00
C CYS A 14 -10.33 0.51 -0.28
N ARG A 15 -10.43 1.71 -0.88
CA ARG A 15 -11.08 1.90 -2.17
C ARG A 15 -10.21 2.81 -3.05
N ARG A 16 -9.62 2.22 -4.10
CA ARG A 16 -8.77 2.84 -5.16
C ARG A 16 -7.27 2.64 -4.93
N PHE A 17 -6.51 3.71 -4.69
CA PHE A 17 -5.03 3.76 -4.71
C PHE A 17 -4.40 3.79 -3.31
N ASP A 18 -5.20 3.46 -2.30
CA ASP A 18 -4.82 3.35 -0.90
C ASP A 18 -4.51 1.90 -0.49
N VAL A 19 -4.68 0.94 -1.41
CA VAL A 19 -4.49 -0.51 -1.18
C VAL A 19 -3.07 -0.83 -0.74
N GLU A 20 -2.06 -0.29 -1.43
CA GLU A 20 -0.67 -0.56 -1.11
C GLU A 20 -0.29 -0.06 0.30
N ALA A 21 -0.82 1.10 0.69
CA ALA A 21 -0.61 1.67 2.01
C ALA A 21 -1.29 0.84 3.10
N GLU A 22 -2.53 0.40 2.88
CA GLU A 22 -3.24 -0.43 3.84
C GLU A 22 -2.58 -1.81 4.02
N ILE A 23 -2.21 -2.47 2.91
CA ILE A 23 -1.48 -3.76 2.96
C ILE A 23 -0.21 -3.60 3.78
N THR A 24 0.60 -2.57 3.48
CA THR A 24 1.86 -2.33 4.17
C THR A 24 1.65 -2.12 5.66
N ALA A 25 0.70 -1.27 6.04
CA ALA A 25 0.42 -0.99 7.44
C ALA A 25 -0.10 -2.23 8.19
N LYS A 26 -1.03 -2.99 7.58
CA LYS A 26 -1.59 -4.21 8.19
C LYS A 26 -0.56 -5.32 8.34
N LEU A 27 0.31 -5.53 7.36
CA LEU A 27 1.40 -6.51 7.46
C LEU A 27 2.38 -6.16 8.59
N VAL A 28 2.73 -4.88 8.74
CA VAL A 28 3.60 -4.41 9.84
C VAL A 28 2.91 -4.59 11.20
N LEU A 29 1.63 -4.22 11.31
CA LEU A 29 0.84 -4.40 12.55
C LEU A 29 0.65 -5.89 12.91
N ALA A 30 0.55 -6.77 11.90
CA ALA A 30 0.48 -8.22 12.09
C ALA A 30 1.85 -8.88 12.38
N GLY A 31 2.94 -8.10 12.47
CA GLY A 31 4.27 -8.57 12.84
C GLY A 31 5.06 -9.21 11.70
N PHE A 32 4.63 -9.07 10.44
CA PHE A 32 5.40 -9.54 9.30
C PHE A 32 6.55 -8.59 8.98
N THR A 33 7.68 -9.15 8.54
CA THR A 33 8.82 -8.38 8.05
C THR A 33 8.73 -8.17 6.54
N ILE A 34 8.83 -6.92 6.11
CA ILE A 34 8.87 -6.54 4.70
C ILE A 34 10.33 -6.41 4.27
N TYR A 35 10.68 -7.08 3.17
CA TYR A 35 12.00 -6.99 2.57
C TYR A 35 11.93 -6.17 1.29
N GLU A 36 12.81 -5.18 1.16
CA GLU A 36 12.92 -4.36 -0.04
C GLU A 36 13.73 -5.10 -1.11
N CYS A 37 13.19 -5.15 -2.34
CA CYS A 37 13.86 -5.73 -3.50
C CYS A 37 14.12 -4.63 -4.52
N PRO A 38 15.36 -4.44 -4.99
CA PRO A 38 15.65 -3.39 -5.96
C PRO A 38 14.95 -3.66 -7.29
N ILE A 39 14.34 -2.61 -7.85
CA ILE A 39 13.68 -2.64 -9.15
C ILE A 39 14.14 -1.47 -10.01
N HIS A 40 14.14 -1.68 -11.32
CA HIS A 40 14.30 -0.61 -12.31
C HIS A 40 12.96 -0.37 -12.99
N TYR A 41 12.56 0.88 -13.11
CA TYR A 41 11.29 1.27 -13.72
C TYR A 41 11.51 2.44 -14.69
N ASP A 42 11.12 2.23 -15.94
CA ASP A 42 11.09 3.27 -16.96
C ASP A 42 9.73 3.98 -16.93
N ALA A 43 9.75 5.26 -16.53
CA ALA A 43 8.54 6.05 -16.40
C ALA A 43 7.92 6.37 -17.76
N ARG A 44 6.60 6.16 -17.87
CA ARG A 44 5.81 6.56 -19.04
C ARG A 44 5.16 7.92 -18.79
N TYR A 45 5.45 8.89 -19.65
CA TYR A 45 4.87 10.23 -19.58
C TYR A 45 3.59 10.39 -20.42
N ASP A 46 3.45 9.62 -21.51
CA ASP A 46 2.28 9.72 -22.40
C ASP A 46 1.01 9.06 -21.84
N ASN A 47 -0.13 9.74 -21.92
CA ASN A 47 -1.45 9.30 -21.45
C ASN A 47 -1.48 8.81 -19.99
N LYS A 48 -0.88 9.58 -19.07
CA LYS A 48 -0.93 9.29 -17.64
C LYS A 48 -2.38 9.35 -17.13
N LYS A 49 -2.89 8.23 -16.62
CA LYS A 49 -4.24 8.12 -16.04
C LYS A 49 -4.31 8.51 -14.56
N LEU A 50 -3.15 8.75 -13.94
CA LEU A 50 -3.00 8.99 -12.51
C LEU A 50 -2.56 10.43 -12.24
N SER A 51 -3.29 11.13 -11.39
CA SER A 51 -2.97 12.46 -10.91
C SER A 51 -2.24 12.38 -9.56
N PRO A 52 -1.33 13.32 -9.21
CA PRO A 52 -0.78 13.41 -7.86
C PRO A 52 -1.86 13.50 -6.77
N MET A 53 -3.04 14.02 -7.10
CA MET A 53 -4.19 14.09 -6.18
C MET A 53 -4.73 12.71 -5.78
N ASP A 54 -4.48 11.66 -6.59
CA ASP A 54 -4.85 10.29 -6.26
C ASP A 54 -4.04 9.72 -5.09
N GLY A 55 -2.96 10.39 -4.66
CA GLY A 55 -2.16 10.01 -3.48
C GLY A 55 -2.68 10.56 -2.14
N LEU A 56 -3.64 11.48 -2.14
CA LEU A 56 -4.20 12.04 -0.90
C LEU A 56 -4.96 10.98 -0.06
N PRO A 57 -5.77 10.07 -0.64
CA PRO A 57 -6.35 8.94 0.08
C PRO A 57 -5.27 8.05 0.71
N THR A 58 -4.20 7.76 -0.01
CA THR A 58 -3.07 6.95 0.46
C THR A 58 -2.42 7.56 1.70
N LEU A 59 -2.18 8.88 1.70
CA LEU A 59 -1.63 9.58 2.87
C LEU A 59 -2.56 9.51 4.08
N ARG A 60 -3.88 9.67 3.87
CA ARG A 60 -4.88 9.55 4.95
C ARG A 60 -4.90 8.13 5.53
N ALA A 61 -4.80 7.11 4.68
CA ALA A 61 -4.74 5.72 5.12
C ALA A 61 -3.50 5.48 6.00
N LEU A 62 -2.32 5.94 5.59
CA LEU A 62 -1.10 5.83 6.39
C LEU A 62 -1.24 6.49 7.77
N ILE A 63 -1.83 7.69 7.84
CA ILE A 63 -2.08 8.37 9.12
C ILE A 63 -3.07 7.59 9.99
N LYS A 64 -4.17 7.07 9.40
CA LYS A 64 -5.17 6.24 10.10
C LYS A 64 -4.48 5.05 10.78
N TYR A 65 -3.75 4.24 10.01
CA TYR A 65 -3.13 3.02 10.55
C TYR A 65 -1.91 3.26 11.44
N ARG A 66 -1.31 4.45 11.39
CA ARG A 66 -0.15 4.79 12.24
C ARG A 66 -0.53 5.25 13.65
N PHE A 67 -1.70 5.87 13.82
CA PHE A 67 -2.08 6.57 15.04
C PHE A 67 -3.43 6.19 15.62
N PHE A 68 -4.35 5.63 14.83
CA PHE A 68 -5.74 5.39 15.24
C PHE A 68 -6.14 3.90 15.22
N VAL A 69 -5.25 3.03 14.76
CA VAL A 69 -5.35 1.56 14.79
C VAL A 69 -4.17 1.05 15.59
#